data_AF-A0A833S719-F1
#
_entry.id   AF-A0A833S719-F1
#
_cell.length_a   1.000
_cell.length_b   1.000
_cell.length_c   1.000
_cell.angle_alpha   90.00
_cell.angle_beta   90.00
_cell.angle_gamma   90.00
#
_symmetry.space_group_name_H-M   'P 1'
#
loop_
_entity.id
_entity.type
_entity.pdbx_description
1 polymer ?
#
loop_
_entity_poly.entity_id
_entity_poly.type
_entity_poly.pdbx_seq_one_letter_code
_entity_poly.pdbx_strand_id
1 'polypeptide(L)'
;MGVLIEGSDGALALVSEMMHRICVEALPVREIYQVASTDDSLELLCVALRFFNPQRISHQFVSNRQPLSESVFHLELFATIRDIMQKASLTRGFYAEVKTPDSRTRADILLINGIRLAYEIKSNQLREKEITAAARQADQYRQQFQVDHMVVVNFVPHGHLIDPIYQVKQFEDILIVHAQYANSCDEFDLSYLVDGRVQHRAVKTLTKRVE
;
A
#
# COMPACT_ATOMS: atom_id res chain seq x y z
N MET A 1 -6.30 -6.17 -24.54
CA MET A 1 -7.67 -6.28 -24.01
C MET A 1 -7.58 -6.32 -22.50
N GLY A 2 -8.25 -5.40 -21.81
CA GLY A 2 -8.40 -5.44 -20.35
C GLY A 2 -9.81 -5.87 -19.99
N VAL A 3 -9.97 -6.49 -18.83
CA VAL A 3 -11.29 -6.73 -18.23
C VAL A 3 -11.74 -5.42 -17.61
N LEU A 4 -12.88 -4.93 -18.07
CA LEU A 4 -13.61 -3.87 -17.42
C LEU A 4 -14.36 -4.53 -16.26
N ILE A 5 -13.91 -4.31 -15.03
CA ILE A 5 -14.67 -4.72 -13.85
C ILE A 5 -15.51 -3.52 -13.45
N GLU A 6 -16.81 -3.62 -13.69
CA GLU A 6 -17.78 -2.66 -13.20
C GLU A 6 -18.13 -3.06 -11.76
N GLY A 7 -17.66 -2.26 -10.80
CA GLY A 7 -18.10 -2.34 -9.42
C GLY A 7 -19.59 -2.05 -9.33
N SER A 8 -20.26 -2.60 -8.31
CA SER A 8 -21.68 -2.38 -8.03
C SER A 8 -22.07 -0.92 -7.75
N ASP A 9 -21.08 -0.03 -7.77
CA ASP A 9 -21.11 1.38 -7.43
C ASP A 9 -20.63 2.28 -8.60
N GLY A 10 -20.50 1.72 -9.81
CA GLY A 10 -20.11 2.43 -11.02
C GLY A 10 -18.61 2.66 -11.18
N ALA A 11 -17.77 2.15 -10.28
CA ALA A 11 -16.33 2.19 -10.44
C ALA A 11 -15.91 1.24 -11.57
N LEU A 12 -15.38 1.78 -12.66
CA LEU A 12 -14.81 1.01 -13.76
C LEU A 12 -13.32 0.80 -13.52
N ALA A 13 -12.92 -0.43 -13.18
CA ALA A 13 -11.51 -0.82 -13.08
C ALA A 13 -11.09 -1.57 -14.35
N LEU A 14 -10.13 -1.02 -15.08
CA LEU A 14 -9.48 -1.72 -16.19
C LEU A 14 -8.29 -2.53 -15.66
N VAL A 15 -8.50 -3.82 -15.43
CA VAL A 15 -7.41 -4.75 -15.10
C VAL A 15 -7.11 -5.56 -16.36
N SER A 16 -5.87 -5.54 -16.85
CA SER A 16 -5.47 -6.44 -17.96
C SER A 16 -5.75 -7.90 -17.54
N GLU A 17 -6.54 -8.66 -18.31
CA GLU A 17 -6.89 -10.06 -17.97
C GLU A 17 -5.63 -10.94 -17.83
N MET A 18 -4.63 -10.66 -18.66
CA MET A 18 -3.31 -11.29 -18.57
C MET A 18 -2.56 -10.87 -17.30
N MET A 19 -2.63 -9.60 -16.86
CA MET A 19 -2.02 -9.21 -15.59
C MET A 19 -2.79 -9.78 -14.40
N HIS A 20 -4.11 -9.92 -14.48
CA HIS A 20 -4.88 -10.60 -13.45
C HIS A 20 -4.43 -12.07 -13.31
N ARG A 21 -4.38 -12.83 -14.40
CA ARG A 21 -3.97 -14.24 -14.35
C ARG A 21 -2.49 -14.45 -14.03
N ILE A 22 -1.59 -13.69 -14.66
CA ILE A 22 -0.14 -13.91 -14.55
C ILE A 22 0.44 -13.22 -13.32
N CYS A 23 -0.12 -12.08 -12.90
CA CYS A 23 0.46 -11.26 -11.84
C CYS A 23 -0.42 -11.13 -10.59
N VAL A 24 -1.70 -11.53 -10.61
CA VAL A 24 -2.57 -11.54 -9.42
C VAL A 24 -2.88 -12.95 -8.97
N GLU A 25 -3.32 -13.85 -9.85
CA GLU A 25 -3.65 -15.24 -9.50
C GLU A 25 -2.38 -16.09 -9.23
N ALA A 26 -1.27 -15.79 -9.91
CA ALA A 26 0.01 -16.46 -9.68
C ALA A 26 0.82 -15.88 -8.51
N LEU A 27 0.31 -14.87 -7.79
CA LEU A 27 1.02 -14.35 -6.61
C LEU A 27 1.11 -15.41 -5.53
N PRO A 28 2.26 -15.47 -4.83
CA PRO A 28 2.44 -16.39 -3.71
C PRO A 28 1.28 -16.26 -2.72
N VAL A 29 0.67 -17.39 -2.37
CA VAL A 29 -0.32 -17.45 -1.29
C VAL A 29 0.45 -17.53 0.03
N ARG A 30 0.20 -16.58 0.92
CA ARG A 30 0.74 -16.56 2.28
C ARG A 30 -0.22 -17.24 3.24
N GLU A 31 0.33 -17.94 4.22
CA GLU A 31 -0.46 -18.41 5.35
C GLU A 31 -0.70 -17.25 6.31
N ILE A 32 -1.81 -16.55 6.08
CA ILE A 32 -2.30 -15.48 6.95
C ILE A 32 -3.18 -16.09 8.04
N TYR A 33 -2.82 -15.84 9.30
CA TYR A 33 -3.60 -16.29 10.47
C TYR A 33 -4.31 -15.14 11.19
N GLN A 34 -4.01 -13.88 10.86
CA GLN A 34 -4.63 -12.70 11.45
C GLN A 34 -5.53 -12.02 10.40
N VAL A 35 -6.80 -11.84 10.74
CA VAL A 35 -7.73 -11.01 9.95
C VAL A 35 -7.66 -9.59 10.48
N ALA A 36 -7.52 -8.61 9.59
CA ALA A 36 -7.63 -7.18 9.89
C ALA A 36 -8.94 -6.64 9.33
N SER A 37 -9.54 -5.66 10.01
CA SER A 37 -10.68 -4.94 9.46
C SER A 37 -10.25 -4.10 8.26
N THR A 38 -11.10 -4.04 7.23
CA THR A 38 -10.92 -3.12 6.09
C THR A 38 -11.30 -1.68 6.44
N ASP A 39 -11.93 -1.46 7.60
CA ASP A 39 -12.43 -0.16 8.03
C ASP A 39 -11.34 0.68 8.72
N ASP A 40 -10.26 0.04 9.16
CA ASP A 40 -9.07 0.72 9.73
C ASP A 40 -7.89 0.53 8.78
N SER A 41 -7.61 1.58 8.00
CA SER A 41 -6.56 1.58 7.00
C SER A 41 -5.16 1.44 7.56
N LEU A 42 -4.93 1.90 8.79
CA LEU A 42 -3.64 1.78 9.44
C LEU A 42 -3.46 0.38 10.03
N GLU A 43 -4.47 -0.19 10.67
CA GLU A 43 -4.39 -1.55 11.18
C GLU A 43 -4.21 -2.56 10.05
N LEU A 44 -4.95 -2.40 8.94
CA LEU A 44 -4.77 -3.24 7.76
C LEU A 44 -3.34 -3.14 7.21
N LEU A 45 -2.77 -1.94 7.11
CA LEU A 45 -1.38 -1.73 6.70
C LEU A 45 -0.41 -2.44 7.66
N CYS A 46 -0.61 -2.29 8.97
CA CYS A 46 0.26 -2.91 9.98
C CYS A 46 0.20 -4.43 9.90
N VAL A 47 -0.99 -5.02 9.79
CA VAL A 47 -1.14 -6.47 9.64
C VAL A 47 -0.52 -6.93 8.32
N ALA A 48 -0.72 -6.21 7.22
CA ALA A 48 -0.09 -6.55 5.95
C ALA A 48 1.45 -6.52 6.06
N LEU A 49 2.04 -5.49 6.65
CA LEU A 49 3.48 -5.41 6.86
C LEU A 49 4.03 -6.57 7.71
N ARG A 50 3.27 -7.10 8.68
CA ARG A 50 3.68 -8.30 9.45
C ARG A 50 3.87 -9.54 8.60
N PHE A 51 3.20 -9.64 7.45
CA PHE A 51 3.29 -10.81 6.58
C PHE A 51 4.09 -10.55 5.30
N PHE A 52 4.79 -9.41 5.21
CA PHE A 52 5.79 -9.19 4.16
C PHE A 52 6.82 -10.31 4.19
N ASN A 53 7.31 -10.71 3.00
CA ASN A 53 8.39 -11.67 2.90
C ASN A 53 9.73 -10.94 2.77
N PRO A 54 10.53 -10.83 3.84
CA PRO A 54 11.76 -10.04 3.82
C PRO A 54 12.79 -10.62 2.84
N GLN A 55 12.79 -11.95 2.63
CA GLN A 55 13.72 -12.60 1.70
C GLN A 55 13.44 -12.23 0.24
N ARG A 56 12.16 -12.09 -0.15
CA ARG A 56 11.79 -11.62 -1.50
C ARG A 56 12.20 -10.16 -1.73
N ILE A 57 12.10 -9.34 -0.69
CA ILE A 57 12.36 -7.91 -0.75
C ILE A 57 13.87 -7.63 -0.70
N SER A 58 14.59 -8.21 0.27
CA SER A 58 16.02 -7.98 0.52
C SER A 58 16.96 -8.50 -0.57
N HIS A 59 16.58 -9.56 -1.30
CA HIS A 59 17.40 -10.11 -2.39
C HIS A 59 17.75 -9.06 -3.47
N GLN A 60 16.86 -8.07 -3.68
CA GLN A 60 17.10 -6.96 -4.62
C GLN A 60 18.01 -5.85 -4.04
N PHE A 61 17.99 -5.66 -2.73
CA PHE A 61 18.81 -4.65 -2.04
C PHE A 61 20.29 -5.07 -1.98
N VAL A 62 20.55 -6.34 -1.65
CA VAL A 62 21.90 -6.90 -1.50
C VAL A 62 22.66 -6.93 -2.83
N SER A 63 21.98 -7.16 -3.96
CA SER A 63 22.63 -7.20 -5.28
C SER A 63 22.94 -5.82 -5.87
N ASN A 64 22.12 -4.80 -5.58
CA ASN A 64 22.14 -3.53 -6.32
C ASN A 64 22.53 -2.28 -5.49
N ARG A 65 22.61 -2.37 -4.15
CA ARG A 65 22.90 -1.22 -3.24
C ARG A 65 22.03 0.03 -3.49
N GLN A 66 20.83 -0.17 -4.03
CA GLN A 66 19.86 0.89 -4.29
C GLN A 66 18.64 0.72 -3.37
N PRO A 67 17.97 1.81 -2.96
CA PRO A 67 16.68 1.74 -2.31
C PRO A 67 15.69 0.89 -3.13
N LEU A 68 14.80 0.19 -2.44
CA LEU A 68 13.82 -0.67 -3.10
C LEU A 68 12.84 0.18 -3.91
N SER A 69 12.50 -0.29 -5.09
CA SER A 69 11.54 0.42 -5.95
C SER A 69 10.13 0.30 -5.39
N GLU A 70 9.29 1.29 -5.73
CA GLU A 70 7.86 1.30 -5.37
C GLU A 70 7.16 0.01 -5.79
N SER A 71 7.53 -0.56 -6.93
CA SER A 71 6.95 -1.81 -7.46
C SER A 71 7.13 -3.02 -6.53
N VAL A 72 8.22 -3.09 -5.75
CA VAL A 72 8.45 -4.19 -4.80
C VAL A 72 7.47 -4.08 -3.64
N PHE A 73 7.37 -2.88 -3.06
CA PHE A 73 6.44 -2.61 -1.96
C PHE A 73 4.98 -2.76 -2.41
N HIS A 74 4.67 -2.31 -3.61
CA HIS A 74 3.36 -2.48 -4.22
C HIS A 74 2.98 -3.95 -4.37
N LEU A 75 3.87 -4.76 -4.94
CA LEU A 75 3.63 -6.20 -5.11
C LEU A 75 3.41 -6.91 -3.78
N GLU A 76 4.28 -6.66 -2.79
CA GLU A 76 4.21 -7.33 -1.49
C GLU A 76 2.99 -6.88 -0.69
N LEU A 77 2.67 -5.59 -0.69
CA LEU A 77 1.50 -5.05 0.00
C LEU A 77 0.22 -5.58 -0.63
N PHE A 78 0.11 -5.52 -1.96
CA PHE A 78 -1.06 -6.03 -2.68
C PHE A 78 -1.27 -7.52 -2.44
N ALA A 79 -0.23 -8.33 -2.61
CA ALA A 79 -0.32 -9.77 -2.43
C ALA A 79 -0.71 -10.14 -0.99
N THR A 80 -0.22 -9.40 0.01
CA THR A 80 -0.51 -9.69 1.41
C THR A 80 -1.93 -9.27 1.79
N ILE A 81 -2.38 -8.08 1.37
CA ILE A 81 -3.75 -7.62 1.59
C ILE A 81 -4.75 -8.56 0.92
N ARG A 82 -4.47 -9.03 -0.31
CA ARG A 82 -5.27 -10.05 -0.99
C ARG A 82 -5.50 -11.27 -0.10
N ASP A 83 -4.42 -11.80 0.47
CA ASP A 83 -4.46 -13.04 1.26
C ASP A 83 -5.22 -12.81 2.59
N ILE A 84 -5.06 -11.64 3.22
CA ILE A 84 -5.85 -11.21 4.39
C ILE A 84 -7.34 -11.19 4.03
N MET A 85 -7.70 -10.56 2.91
CA MET A 85 -9.09 -10.45 2.45
C MET A 85 -9.70 -11.80 2.09
N GLN A 86 -8.95 -12.67 1.40
CA GLN A 86 -9.38 -14.05 1.12
C GLN A 86 -9.65 -14.82 2.41
N LYS A 87 -8.78 -14.69 3.42
CA LYS A 87 -8.97 -15.34 4.72
C LYS A 87 -10.21 -14.83 5.46
N ALA A 88 -10.51 -13.54 5.31
CA ALA A 88 -11.71 -12.91 5.85
C ALA A 88 -12.99 -13.24 5.06
N SER A 89 -12.91 -14.02 3.97
CA SER A 89 -14.01 -14.24 3.02
C SER A 89 -14.53 -12.96 2.34
N LEU A 90 -13.68 -11.94 2.26
CA LEU A 90 -13.95 -10.64 1.65
C LEU A 90 -13.35 -10.57 0.24
N THR A 91 -13.77 -11.46 -0.66
CA THR A 91 -13.12 -11.60 -1.98
C THR A 91 -13.61 -10.62 -3.05
N ARG A 92 -14.56 -9.73 -2.71
CA ARG A 92 -15.12 -8.74 -3.64
C ARG A 92 -14.47 -7.38 -3.40
N GLY A 93 -14.21 -6.65 -4.49
CA GLY A 93 -13.81 -5.25 -4.41
C GLY A 93 -12.33 -4.97 -4.16
N PHE A 94 -11.42 -5.92 -4.37
CA PHE A 94 -9.98 -5.68 -4.25
C PHE A 94 -9.30 -5.53 -5.62
N TYR A 95 -8.65 -4.40 -5.85
CA TYR A 95 -8.11 -4.05 -7.16
C TYR A 95 -6.69 -3.46 -7.05
N ALA A 96 -5.79 -3.91 -7.91
CA ALA A 96 -4.51 -3.25 -8.17
C ALA A 96 -4.63 -2.33 -9.38
N GLU A 97 -3.85 -1.25 -9.39
CA GLU A 97 -3.57 -0.48 -10.60
C GLU A 97 -4.83 0.10 -11.27
N VAL A 98 -5.76 0.62 -10.47
CA VAL A 98 -7.09 1.05 -10.94
C VAL A 98 -7.01 2.35 -11.74
N LYS A 99 -7.66 2.35 -12.91
CA LYS A 99 -7.83 3.52 -13.78
C LYS A 99 -9.29 3.68 -14.16
N THR A 100 -9.79 4.91 -14.24
CA THR A 100 -11.03 5.19 -14.98
C THR A 100 -10.73 5.21 -16.49
N PRO A 101 -11.71 4.89 -17.37
CA PRO A 101 -11.49 4.75 -18.81
C PRO A 101 -10.81 5.95 -19.49
N ASP A 102 -11.13 7.17 -19.05
CA ASP A 102 -10.63 8.40 -19.64
C ASP A 102 -9.39 8.97 -18.93
N SER A 103 -8.91 8.30 -17.88
CA SER A 103 -7.78 8.79 -17.09
C SER A 103 -6.47 8.10 -17.44
N ARG A 104 -5.42 8.92 -17.53
CA ARG A 104 -4.03 8.44 -17.54
C ARG A 104 -3.51 8.10 -16.14
N THR A 105 -4.24 8.51 -15.10
CA THR A 105 -3.86 8.31 -13.71
C THR A 105 -4.30 6.94 -13.18
N ARG A 106 -3.57 6.44 -12.17
CA ARG A 106 -3.70 5.10 -11.66
C ARG A 106 -3.51 5.07 -10.15
N ALA A 107 -4.49 4.56 -9.41
CA ALA A 107 -4.32 4.26 -8.00
C ALA A 107 -3.58 2.92 -7.83
N ASP A 108 -2.65 2.83 -6.88
CA ASP A 108 -1.83 1.62 -6.72
C ASP A 108 -2.66 0.45 -6.17
N ILE A 109 -3.37 0.64 -5.07
CA ILE A 109 -4.22 -0.37 -4.44
C ILE A 109 -5.55 0.26 -4.02
N LEU A 110 -6.67 -0.35 -4.42
CA LEU A 110 -8.04 0.05 -4.05
C LEU A 110 -8.82 -1.13 -3.46
N LEU A 111 -9.46 -0.92 -2.32
CA LEU A 111 -10.35 -1.84 -1.64
C LEU A 111 -11.76 -1.24 -1.59
N ILE A 112 -12.77 -2.06 -1.87
CA ILE A 112 -14.19 -1.70 -1.83
C ILE A 112 -14.93 -2.80 -1.04
N ASN A 113 -15.19 -2.55 0.24
CA ASN A 113 -15.90 -3.49 1.10
C ASN A 113 -16.79 -2.74 2.11
N GLY A 114 -17.89 -2.17 1.64
CA GLY A 114 -18.73 -1.26 2.44
C GLY A 114 -18.13 0.13 2.60
N ILE A 115 -16.81 0.20 2.77
CA ILE A 115 -15.98 1.41 2.75
C ILE A 115 -14.99 1.31 1.58
N ARG A 116 -14.68 2.45 0.95
CA ARG A 116 -13.65 2.57 -0.08
C ARG A 116 -12.34 3.04 0.54
N LEU A 117 -11.30 2.24 0.39
CA LEU A 117 -9.98 2.50 0.94
C LEU A 117 -8.94 2.38 -0.16
N ALA A 118 -7.95 3.26 -0.19
CA ALA A 118 -6.85 3.15 -1.13
C ALA A 118 -5.49 3.48 -0.52
N TYR A 119 -4.46 2.81 -1.04
CA TYR A 119 -3.06 3.08 -0.75
C TYR A 119 -2.38 3.63 -2.01
N GLU A 120 -1.68 4.75 -1.85
CA GLU A 120 -0.67 5.25 -2.79
C GLU A 120 0.71 4.95 -2.20
N ILE A 121 1.56 4.29 -2.98
CA ILE A 121 2.84 3.77 -2.49
C ILE A 121 3.95 4.61 -3.08
N LYS A 122 4.78 5.16 -2.20
CA LYS A 122 5.97 5.91 -2.56
C LYS A 122 7.21 5.29 -1.96
N SER A 123 8.34 5.48 -2.61
CA SER A 123 9.64 5.09 -2.08
C SER A 123 10.58 6.28 -2.05
N ASN A 124 11.27 6.44 -0.92
CA ASN A 124 12.37 7.38 -0.73
C ASN A 124 12.00 8.84 -1.11
N GLN A 125 10.77 9.26 -0.81
CA GLN A 125 10.38 10.68 -0.89
C GLN A 125 10.90 11.34 0.40
N LEU A 126 12.00 12.08 0.30
CA LEU A 126 12.71 12.60 1.46
C LEU A 126 12.37 14.07 1.72
N ARG A 127 11.84 14.77 0.71
CA ARG A 127 11.63 16.22 0.74
C ARG A 127 10.16 16.60 0.84
N GLU A 128 9.87 17.74 1.45
CA GLU A 128 8.51 18.29 1.54
C GLU A 128 7.81 18.38 0.18
N LYS A 129 8.52 18.84 -0.87
CA LYS A 129 7.96 18.98 -2.22
C LYS A 129 7.51 17.63 -2.80
N GLU A 130 8.27 16.57 -2.52
CA GLU A 130 8.00 15.21 -2.97
C GLU A 130 6.77 14.64 -2.26
N ILE A 131 6.73 14.77 -0.93
CA ILE A 131 5.60 14.34 -0.10
C ILE A 131 4.33 15.12 -0.47
N THR A 132 4.43 16.43 -0.69
CA THR A 132 3.31 17.28 -1.13
C THR A 132 2.79 16.86 -2.51
N ALA A 133 3.68 16.52 -3.43
CA ALA A 133 3.28 16.03 -4.75
C ALA A 133 2.56 14.69 -4.67
N ALA A 134 3.02 13.78 -3.80
CA ALA A 134 2.36 12.50 -3.53
C ALA A 134 0.97 12.71 -2.88
N ALA A 135 0.86 13.59 -1.89
CA ALA A 135 -0.42 13.92 -1.25
C ALA A 135 -1.43 14.50 -2.25
N ARG A 136 -0.98 15.40 -3.12
CA ARG A 136 -1.81 15.95 -4.21
C ARG A 136 -2.30 14.86 -5.16
N GLN A 137 -1.41 13.96 -5.58
CA GLN A 137 -1.76 12.84 -6.45
C GLN A 137 -2.78 11.92 -5.76
N ALA A 138 -2.57 11.62 -4.49
CA ALA A 138 -3.46 10.80 -3.69
C ALA A 138 -4.85 11.43 -3.53
N ASP A 139 -4.93 12.74 -3.30
CA ASP A 139 -6.23 13.45 -3.22
C ASP A 139 -6.99 13.45 -4.55
N GLN A 140 -6.28 13.57 -5.68
CA GLN A 140 -6.92 13.38 -7.00
C GLN A 140 -7.55 11.99 -7.12
N TYR A 141 -6.87 10.94 -6.64
CA TYR A 141 -7.38 9.57 -6.69
C TYR A 141 -8.54 9.37 -5.74
N ARG A 142 -8.44 9.95 -4.54
CA ARG A 142 -9.51 9.96 -3.56
C ARG A 142 -10.79 10.53 -4.14
N GLN A 143 -10.71 11.68 -4.80
CA GLN A 143 -11.88 12.30 -5.45
C GLN A 143 -12.38 11.46 -6.62
N GLN A 144 -11.48 11.00 -7.49
CA GLN A 144 -11.81 10.25 -8.71
C GLN A 144 -12.52 8.92 -8.40
N PHE A 145 -12.07 8.20 -7.36
CA PHE A 145 -12.61 6.90 -6.97
C PHE A 145 -13.53 6.98 -5.74
N GLN A 146 -13.86 8.19 -5.27
CA GLN A 146 -14.62 8.46 -4.04
C GLN A 146 -14.14 7.61 -2.86
N VAL A 147 -12.84 7.62 -2.62
CA VAL A 147 -12.21 6.87 -1.53
C VAL A 147 -12.53 7.55 -0.20
N ASP A 148 -13.01 6.79 0.77
CA ASP A 148 -13.29 7.25 2.13
C ASP A 148 -11.99 7.39 2.95
N HIS A 149 -11.06 6.44 2.79
CA HIS A 149 -9.76 6.43 3.45
C HIS A 149 -8.60 6.34 2.45
N MET A 150 -7.93 7.47 2.21
CA MET A 150 -6.77 7.53 1.31
C MET A 150 -5.47 7.63 2.12
N VAL A 151 -4.56 6.69 1.89
CA VAL A 151 -3.29 6.59 2.61
C VAL A 151 -2.12 6.69 1.64
N VAL A 152 -1.18 7.61 1.89
CA VAL A 152 0.12 7.64 1.24
C VAL A 152 1.13 6.93 2.14
N VAL A 153 1.70 5.83 1.67
CA VAL A 153 2.75 5.10 2.39
C VAL A 153 4.09 5.39 1.72
N ASN A 154 4.95 6.15 2.40
CA ASN A 154 6.30 6.45 1.95
C ASN A 154 7.30 5.51 2.63
N PHE A 155 7.80 4.53 1.89
CA PHE A 155 8.82 3.60 2.36
C PHE A 155 10.21 4.22 2.27
N VAL A 156 10.95 4.24 3.39
CA VAL A 156 12.26 4.87 3.45
C VAL A 156 13.28 3.99 4.18
N PRO A 157 14.50 3.77 3.65
CA PRO A 157 15.53 3.05 4.39
C PRO A 157 15.89 3.72 5.72
N HIS A 158 16.17 2.91 6.75
CA HIS A 158 16.74 3.42 8.00
C HIS A 158 18.03 4.22 7.75
N GLY A 159 18.15 5.35 8.46
CA GLY A 159 19.28 6.26 8.37
C GLY A 159 19.14 7.37 7.32
N HIS A 160 18.11 7.33 6.46
CA HIS A 160 17.78 8.45 5.59
C HIS A 160 17.05 9.55 6.39
N LEU A 161 17.46 10.80 6.18
CA LEU A 161 16.79 11.96 6.77
C LEU A 161 15.57 12.34 5.90
N ILE A 162 14.40 12.37 6.51
CA ILE A 162 13.13 12.73 5.89
C ILE A 162 12.65 14.04 6.52
N ASP A 163 12.17 14.97 5.70
CA ASP A 163 11.45 16.13 6.20
C ASP A 163 10.20 15.65 6.97
N PRO A 164 9.93 16.13 8.21
CA PRO A 164 8.90 15.57 9.09
C PRO A 164 7.48 16.03 8.70
N ILE A 165 7.05 15.69 7.48
CA ILE A 165 5.78 16.11 6.89
C ILE A 165 4.77 14.97 6.97
N TYR A 166 3.94 15.02 8.01
CA TYR A 166 2.90 14.01 8.27
C TYR A 166 1.48 14.48 7.89
N GLN A 167 1.35 15.73 7.46
CA GLN A 167 0.10 16.32 6.98
C GLN A 167 0.41 17.47 6.02
N VAL A 168 -0.39 17.60 4.96
CA VAL A 168 -0.33 18.74 4.03
C VAL A 168 -1.66 19.46 4.11
N LYS A 169 -1.66 20.75 4.50
CA LYS A 169 -2.88 21.52 4.80
C LYS A 169 -3.89 21.58 3.65
N GLN A 170 -3.44 21.49 2.41
CA GLN A 170 -4.32 21.49 1.24
C GLN A 170 -5.00 20.13 1.01
N PHE A 171 -4.51 19.06 1.65
CA PHE A 171 -4.92 17.66 1.43
C PHE A 171 -5.09 16.95 2.78
N GLU A 172 -5.90 17.54 3.68
CA GLU A 172 -6.06 17.04 5.07
C GLU A 172 -6.71 15.66 5.15
N ASP A 173 -7.47 15.26 4.14
CA ASP A 173 -8.12 13.95 4.03
C ASP A 173 -7.13 12.81 3.66
N ILE A 174 -5.84 13.12 3.49
CA ILE A 174 -4.80 12.17 3.11
C ILE A 174 -3.96 11.80 4.33
N LEU A 175 -4.02 10.53 4.73
CA LEU A 175 -3.14 10.02 5.78
C LEU A 175 -1.75 9.74 5.21
N ILE A 176 -0.74 10.46 5.69
CA ILE A 176 0.66 10.23 5.32
C ILE A 176 1.32 9.34 6.38
N VAL A 177 1.81 8.19 5.94
CA VAL A 177 2.57 7.24 6.76
C VAL A 177 3.99 7.16 6.23
N HIS A 178 4.98 7.47 7.05
CA HIS A 178 6.37 7.16 6.77
C HIS A 178 6.69 5.79 7.35
N ALA A 179 6.99 4.83 6.49
CA ALA A 179 7.37 3.47 6.88
C ALA A 179 8.87 3.33 6.72
N GLN A 180 9.62 3.59 7.79
CA GLN A 180 11.05 3.36 7.75
C GLN A 180 11.35 1.87 7.87
N TYR A 181 12.35 1.37 7.14
CA TYR A 181 12.65 -0.06 7.10
C TYR A 181 14.15 -0.36 7.21
N ALA A 182 14.49 -1.45 7.91
CA ALA A 182 15.85 -1.97 7.95
C ALA A 182 16.24 -2.63 6.61
N ASN A 183 17.54 -2.74 6.30
CA ASN A 183 17.99 -3.37 5.05
C ASN A 183 17.50 -4.81 4.86
N SER A 184 17.25 -5.52 5.97
CA SER A 184 16.64 -6.86 6.02
C SER A 184 15.15 -6.86 5.62
N CYS A 185 14.47 -5.71 5.72
CA CYS A 185 13.02 -5.54 5.52
C CYS A 185 12.17 -6.45 6.42
N ASP A 186 12.70 -6.81 7.58
CA ASP A 186 12.03 -7.63 8.59
C ASP A 186 11.39 -6.79 9.70
N GLU A 187 11.71 -5.51 9.77
CA GLU A 187 11.22 -4.53 10.74
C GLU A 187 10.89 -3.21 10.04
N PHE A 188 9.77 -2.62 10.43
CA PHE A 188 9.26 -1.35 9.93
C PHE A 188 8.88 -0.43 11.09
N ASP A 189 9.37 0.81 11.08
CA ASP A 189 8.99 1.85 12.01
C ASP A 189 8.07 2.85 11.32
N LEU A 190 6.77 2.77 11.66
CA LEU A 190 5.75 3.65 11.10
C LEU A 190 5.66 4.94 11.89
N SER A 191 5.63 6.07 11.19
CA SER A 191 5.40 7.40 11.77
C SER A 191 4.30 8.13 11.01
N TYR A 192 3.29 8.64 11.71
CA TYR A 192 2.08 9.24 11.13
C TYR A 192 1.41 10.21 12.13
N LEU A 193 0.52 11.09 11.66
CA LEU A 193 -0.16 12.06 12.51
C LEU A 193 -1.54 11.55 12.97
N VAL A 194 -1.83 11.65 14.27
CA VAL A 194 -3.16 11.45 14.86
C VAL A 194 -3.43 12.57 15.86
N ASP A 195 -4.56 13.26 15.73
CA ASP A 195 -4.98 14.35 16.63
C ASP A 195 -3.87 15.39 16.87
N GLY A 196 -3.16 15.76 15.81
CA GLY A 196 -2.06 16.74 15.85
C GLY A 196 -0.78 16.24 16.54
N ARG A 197 -0.68 14.95 16.87
CA ARG A 197 0.51 14.34 17.47
C ARG A 197 1.07 13.25 16.56
N VAL A 198 2.39 13.29 16.39
CA VAL A 198 3.09 12.22 15.66
C VAL A 198 3.07 10.96 16.53
N GLN A 199 2.54 9.89 15.96
CA GLN A 199 2.51 8.56 16.54
C GLN A 199 3.60 7.71 15.90
N HIS A 200 4.10 6.75 16.67
CA HIS A 200 5.09 5.79 16.21
C HIS A 200 4.60 4.37 16.48
N ARG A 201 4.75 3.49 15.49
CA ARG A 201 4.37 2.08 15.61
C ARG A 201 5.40 1.18 14.94
N ALA A 202 6.07 0.36 15.74
CA ALA A 202 6.97 -0.66 15.24
C ALA A 202 6.17 -1.89 14.76
N VAL A 203 6.53 -2.41 13.58
CA VAL A 203 5.95 -3.59 12.97
C VAL A 203 7.05 -4.55 12.59
N LYS A 204 7.05 -5.74 13.20
CA LYS A 204 7.99 -6.82 12.89
C LYS A 204 7.32 -7.88 12.03
N THR A 205 8.01 -8.30 10.98
CA THR A 205 7.57 -9.38 10.10
C THR A 205 7.56 -10.72 10.83
N LEU A 206 6.58 -11.56 10.52
CA LEU A 206 6.46 -12.92 11.01
C LEU A 206 7.33 -13.81 10.13
N THR A 207 8.59 -13.94 10.50
CA THR A 207 9.47 -14.92 9.86
C THR A 207 9.03 -16.31 10.32
N LYS A 208 8.48 -17.14 9.40
CA LYS A 208 8.45 -18.59 9.65
C LYS A 208 9.91 -19.03 9.75
N ARG A 209 10.33 -19.52 10.91
CA ARG A 209 11.51 -20.39 10.97
C ARG A 209 11.16 -21.60 10.11
N VAL A 210 11.83 -21.73 8.97
CA VAL A 210 11.89 -22.99 8.27
C VAL A 210 12.74 -23.88 9.18
N GLU A 211 12.09 -24.70 9.99
CA GLU A 211 12.73 -25.86 10.64
C GLU A 211 12.94 -26.96 9.61
#